data_AF-A0A2E6P4Y9-F1
#
_entry.id   AF-A0A2E6P4Y9-F1
#
_cell.length_a   1.000
_cell.length_b   1.000
_cell.length_c   1.000
_cell.angle_alpha   90.00
_cell.angle_beta   90.00
_cell.angle_gamma   90.00
#
_symmetry.space_group_name_H-M   'P 1'
#
loop_
_entity.id
_entity.type
_entity.pdbx_description
1 polymer ?
#
loop_
_entity_poly.entity_id
_entity_poly.type
_entity_poly.pdbx_seq_one_letter_code
_entity_poly.pdbx_strand_id
1 'polypeptide(L)'
;MWAKRFPLPDFDHVNLKDYPWSPPTLLTSGEALDKVAELSNGDITPGCFAVSASDLFYENLNIEGENRHAILCVTPKIDIALIGRSHAWKKQRLTIVNSLEPDSMEILVDWRTARAMSTRLGPKEGITIPGGAWYVIVTNIISDKFIGNRSVIEQDTDTQSSGRNGFAILSSSEPEFSDFHDCNLYASWD
;
A
#
# COMPACT_ATOMS: atom_id res chain seq x y z
N MET A 1 11.08 5.31 31.70
CA MET A 1 11.64 5.00 30.37
C MET A 1 11.14 3.61 29.97
N TRP A 2 9.92 3.52 29.44
CA TRP A 2 9.25 2.24 29.14
C TRP A 2 9.08 2.09 27.63
N ALA A 3 9.27 0.86 27.14
CA ALA A 3 9.08 0.36 25.78
C ALA A 3 10.22 0.62 24.76
N LYS A 4 11.39 0.02 25.00
CA LYS A 4 12.16 -0.63 23.93
C LYS A 4 12.10 -2.14 24.14
N ARG A 5 11.00 -2.77 23.72
CA ARG A 5 10.99 -4.21 23.46
C ARG A 5 10.87 -4.35 21.95
N PHE A 6 11.78 -5.16 21.40
CA PHE A 6 11.91 -5.55 19.99
C PHE A 6 12.75 -4.58 19.13
N PRO A 7 13.96 -4.99 18.69
CA PRO A 7 14.66 -4.31 17.61
C PRO A 7 13.89 -4.62 16.32
N LEU A 8 12.98 -3.71 15.97
CA LEU A 8 12.57 -3.57 14.58
C LEU A 8 13.70 -2.81 13.87
N PRO A 9 14.01 -3.10 12.59
CA PRO A 9 14.87 -2.22 11.80
C PRO A 9 14.39 -0.78 11.98
N ASP A 10 15.30 0.19 12.07
CA ASP A 10 14.94 1.59 12.31
C ASP A 10 14.07 2.08 11.15
N PHE A 11 12.76 2.07 11.38
CA PHE A 11 11.78 2.67 10.51
C PHE A 11 11.95 4.18 10.61
N ASP A 12 12.31 4.81 9.50
CA ASP A 12 12.62 6.24 9.43
C ASP A 12 11.35 7.10 9.43
N HIS A 13 10.62 7.05 10.55
CA HIS A 13 9.44 7.88 10.81
C HIS A 13 9.76 9.38 10.83
N VAL A 14 11.04 9.75 11.01
CA VAL A 14 11.47 11.15 11.08
C VAL A 14 11.48 11.76 9.69
N ASN A 15 12.06 11.08 8.70
CA ASN A 15 12.10 11.58 7.33
C ASN A 15 10.74 11.47 6.63
N LEU A 16 9.87 10.57 7.09
CA LEU A 16 8.49 10.44 6.60
C LEU A 16 7.49 11.40 7.26
N LYS A 17 7.96 12.24 8.18
CA LYS A 17 7.17 13.29 8.81
C LYS A 17 7.21 14.55 7.95
N ASP A 18 6.09 15.24 7.84
CA ASP A 18 5.96 16.49 7.08
C ASP A 18 6.39 16.33 5.59
N TYR A 19 6.25 15.10 5.05
CA TYR A 19 6.71 14.79 3.69
C TYR A 19 5.89 15.55 2.64
N PRO A 20 6.52 16.17 1.63
CA PRO A 20 5.80 16.89 0.59
C PRO A 20 4.79 15.97 -0.12
N TRP A 21 3.57 16.48 -0.32
CA TRP A 21 2.53 15.69 -0.97
C TRP A 21 1.71 16.51 -1.94
N SER A 22 1.42 15.89 -3.08
CA SER A 22 0.42 16.32 -4.04
C SER A 22 -0.50 15.13 -4.34
N PRO A 23 -1.79 15.36 -4.61
CA PRO A 23 -2.69 14.30 -5.05
C PRO A 23 -2.09 13.54 -6.25
N PRO A 24 -2.10 12.20 -6.23
CA PRO A 24 -1.57 11.44 -7.35
C PRO A 24 -2.45 11.62 -8.58
N THR A 25 -1.83 11.64 -9.76
CA THR A 25 -2.57 11.53 -11.02
C THR A 25 -3.09 10.11 -11.14
N LEU A 26 -4.42 9.95 -11.15
CA LEU A 26 -5.05 8.65 -11.24
C LEU A 26 -5.13 8.20 -12.69
N LEU A 27 -4.65 6.98 -12.95
CA LEU A 27 -4.93 6.31 -14.21
C LEU A 27 -6.41 5.90 -14.26
N THR A 28 -6.95 5.94 -15.46
CA THR A 28 -8.24 5.34 -15.82
C THR A 28 -8.14 3.81 -15.84
N SER A 29 -9.28 3.13 -15.81
CA SER A 29 -9.34 1.66 -15.94
C SER A 29 -8.68 1.16 -17.23
N GLY A 30 -8.82 1.89 -18.34
CA GLY A 30 -8.18 1.55 -19.62
C GLY A 30 -6.66 1.61 -19.53
N GLU A 31 -6.11 2.72 -19.02
CA GLU A 31 -4.66 2.89 -18.84
C GLU A 31 -4.07 1.87 -17.86
N ALA A 32 -4.82 1.50 -16.82
CA ALA A 32 -4.42 0.44 -15.90
C ALA A 32 -4.36 -0.93 -16.60
N LEU A 33 -5.33 -1.26 -17.46
CA LEU A 33 -5.31 -2.48 -18.26
C LEU A 33 -4.14 -2.51 -19.24
N ASP A 34 -3.81 -1.37 -19.86
CA ASP A 34 -2.66 -1.25 -20.76
C ASP A 34 -1.36 -1.58 -20.00
N LYS A 35 -1.19 -1.07 -18.77
CA LYS A 35 -0.04 -1.40 -17.91
C LYS A 35 0.04 -2.89 -17.57
N VAL A 36 -1.10 -3.55 -17.34
CA VAL A 36 -1.16 -5.00 -17.09
C VAL A 36 -0.85 -5.80 -18.36
N ALA A 37 -1.29 -5.33 -19.53
CA ALA A 37 -0.99 -5.95 -20.82
C ALA A 37 0.51 -5.85 -21.18
N GLU A 38 1.13 -4.69 -20.93
CA GLU A 38 2.58 -4.49 -21.10
C GLU A 38 3.39 -5.51 -20.28
N LEU A 39 2.97 -5.84 -19.05
CA LEU A 39 3.58 -6.92 -18.25
C LEU A 39 3.49 -8.29 -18.92
N SER A 40 2.35 -8.58 -19.56
CA SER A 40 2.14 -9.87 -20.22
C SER A 40 3.00 -10.06 -21.46
N ASN A 41 3.33 -8.95 -22.14
CA ASN A 41 4.23 -8.93 -23.30
C ASN A 41 5.71 -8.89 -22.92
N GLY A 42 6.03 -8.65 -21.65
CA GLY A 42 7.41 -8.50 -21.16
C GLY A 42 8.00 -7.10 -21.38
N ASP A 43 7.15 -6.11 -21.66
CA ASP A 43 7.54 -4.77 -22.11
C ASP A 43 7.56 -3.72 -20.98
N ILE A 44 7.19 -4.09 -19.75
CA ILE A 44 7.13 -3.14 -18.62
C ILE A 44 8.19 -3.39 -17.55
N THR A 45 8.75 -2.29 -17.05
CA THR A 45 9.47 -2.26 -15.78
C THR A 45 8.47 -2.36 -14.64
N PRO A 46 8.69 -3.23 -13.63
CA PRO A 46 7.88 -3.26 -12.41
C PRO A 46 7.65 -1.86 -11.82
N GLY A 47 6.47 -1.64 -11.27
CA GLY A 47 6.14 -0.36 -10.65
C GLY A 47 4.71 -0.26 -10.14
N CYS A 48 4.44 0.84 -9.46
CA CYS A 48 3.15 1.14 -8.84
C CYS A 48 2.46 2.38 -9.45
N PHE A 49 1.15 2.32 -9.64
CA PHE A 49 0.40 3.40 -10.27
C PHE A 49 -0.88 3.65 -9.51
N ALA A 50 -1.15 4.90 -9.14
CA ALA A 50 -2.45 5.25 -8.58
C ALA A 50 -3.53 5.09 -9.65
N VAL A 51 -4.60 4.37 -9.33
CA VAL A 51 -5.68 4.05 -10.27
C VAL A 51 -7.02 4.42 -9.67
N SER A 52 -7.91 4.90 -10.54
CA SER A 52 -9.32 5.07 -10.20
C SER A 52 -10.01 3.70 -10.08
N ALA A 53 -11.00 3.61 -9.19
CA ALA A 53 -11.90 2.46 -9.10
C ALA A 53 -13.35 2.97 -9.02
N SER A 54 -14.31 2.12 -9.35
CA SER A 54 -15.73 2.47 -9.30
C SER A 54 -16.20 2.68 -7.86
N ASP A 55 -17.27 3.47 -7.66
CA ASP A 55 -17.85 3.64 -6.32
C ASP A 55 -18.37 2.30 -5.77
N LEU A 56 -18.94 1.45 -6.62
CA LEU A 56 -19.40 0.11 -6.23
C LEU A 56 -18.28 -0.77 -5.67
N PHE A 57 -17.06 -0.66 -6.21
CA PHE A 57 -15.89 -1.35 -5.66
C PHE A 57 -15.60 -0.91 -4.22
N TYR A 58 -15.62 0.40 -3.96
CA TYR A 58 -15.38 0.95 -2.62
C TYR A 58 -16.50 0.60 -1.65
N GLU A 59 -17.75 0.63 -2.09
CA GLU A 59 -18.92 0.22 -1.31
C GLU A 59 -18.81 -1.24 -0.86
N ASN A 60 -18.40 -2.15 -1.76
CA ASN A 60 -18.18 -3.57 -1.43
C ASN A 60 -17.13 -3.79 -0.33
N LEU A 61 -16.16 -2.88 -0.21
CA LEU A 61 -15.12 -2.91 0.82
C LEU A 61 -15.43 -2.03 2.05
N ASN A 62 -16.57 -1.33 2.04
CA ASN A 62 -16.99 -0.32 3.02
C ASN A 62 -15.97 0.83 3.17
N ILE A 63 -15.43 1.31 2.05
CA ILE A 63 -14.41 2.36 1.99
C ILE A 63 -15.04 3.69 1.58
N GLU A 64 -14.77 4.73 2.37
CA GLU A 64 -15.28 6.08 2.18
C GLU A 64 -14.12 7.12 2.18
N GLY A 65 -14.47 8.39 1.97
CA GLY A 65 -13.52 9.52 2.05
C GLY A 65 -13.02 10.00 0.69
N GLU A 66 -12.46 11.21 0.69
CA GLU A 66 -12.05 11.94 -0.52
C GLU A 66 -10.72 11.46 -1.11
N ASN A 67 -9.85 10.88 -0.27
CA ASN A 67 -8.53 10.40 -0.69
C ASN A 67 -8.53 8.93 -1.10
N ARG A 68 -9.70 8.28 -1.20
CA ARG A 68 -9.79 6.87 -1.62
C ARG A 68 -9.31 6.72 -3.06
N HIS A 69 -8.35 5.84 -3.25
CA HIS A 69 -7.86 5.40 -4.55
C HIS A 69 -7.29 4.00 -4.38
N ALA A 70 -7.19 3.24 -5.47
CA ALA A 70 -6.44 2.00 -5.49
C ALA A 70 -5.04 2.25 -6.08
N ILE A 71 -4.09 1.37 -5.80
CA ILE A 71 -2.73 1.44 -6.32
C ILE A 71 -2.45 0.13 -7.05
N LEU A 72 -2.40 0.19 -8.39
CA LEU A 72 -1.98 -0.93 -9.22
C LEU A 72 -0.49 -1.17 -8.99
N CYS A 73 -0.15 -2.39 -8.61
CA CYS A 73 1.20 -2.87 -8.42
C CYS A 73 1.52 -3.88 -9.51
N VAL A 74 2.50 -3.57 -10.34
CA VAL A 74 3.00 -4.43 -11.42
C VAL A 74 4.37 -4.95 -10.98
N THR A 75 4.49 -6.27 -10.88
CA THR A 75 5.70 -6.95 -10.41
C THR A 75 6.12 -8.03 -11.41
N PRO A 76 7.38 -8.49 -11.39
CA PRO A 76 7.77 -9.64 -12.20
C PRO A 76 6.95 -10.87 -11.80
N LYS A 77 6.82 -11.84 -12.72
CA LYS A 77 6.09 -13.11 -12.48
C LYS A 77 6.92 -14.09 -11.64
N ILE A 78 7.42 -13.62 -10.51
CA ILE A 78 8.17 -14.36 -9.48
C ILE A 78 7.53 -14.10 -8.12
N ASP A 79 7.98 -14.80 -7.10
CA ASP A 79 7.52 -14.59 -5.73
C ASP A 79 7.94 -13.20 -5.21
N ILE A 80 6.96 -12.46 -4.68
CA ILE A 80 7.16 -11.11 -4.15
C ILE A 80 7.05 -11.13 -2.64
N ALA A 81 8.09 -10.64 -1.96
CA ALA A 81 8.09 -10.48 -0.51
C ALA A 81 7.40 -9.16 -0.13
N LEU A 82 6.39 -9.26 0.74
CA LEU A 82 5.59 -8.13 1.23
C LEU A 82 5.76 -7.92 2.73
N ILE A 83 6.05 -6.69 3.14
CA ILE A 83 6.15 -6.31 4.56
C ILE A 83 5.28 -5.09 4.82
N GLY A 84 4.41 -5.19 5.84
CA GLY A 84 3.61 -4.07 6.33
C GLY A 84 4.21 -3.43 7.59
N ARG A 85 4.15 -2.10 7.65
CA ARG A 85 4.49 -1.30 8.84
C ARG A 85 3.46 -0.18 9.02
N SER A 86 3.33 0.30 10.25
CA SER A 86 2.41 1.40 10.59
C SER A 86 2.98 2.13 11.79
N HIS A 87 2.99 3.45 11.82
CA HIS A 87 3.35 4.23 13.01
C HIS A 87 2.22 5.19 13.41
N ALA A 88 1.01 4.92 12.92
CA ALA A 88 -0.15 5.77 13.12
C ALA A 88 -0.69 5.73 14.54
N TRP A 89 -1.25 6.87 14.97
CA TRP A 89 -2.12 6.93 16.14
C TRP A 89 -3.43 6.18 15.90
N LYS A 90 -4.00 6.28 14.69
CA LYS A 90 -5.24 5.61 14.32
C LYS A 90 -4.99 4.16 13.94
N LYS A 91 -6.00 3.31 14.08
CA LYS A 91 -5.95 1.95 13.51
C LYS A 91 -5.91 2.04 12.00
N GLN A 92 -5.13 1.17 11.37
CA GLN A 92 -4.95 1.11 9.93
C GLN A 92 -5.38 -0.24 9.37
N ARG A 93 -5.75 -0.24 8.09
CA ARG A 93 -6.06 -1.41 7.29
C ARG A 93 -5.40 -1.29 5.91
N LEU A 94 -4.82 -2.39 5.46
CA LEU A 94 -4.28 -2.55 4.12
C LEU A 94 -4.94 -3.76 3.49
N THR A 95 -5.53 -3.56 2.32
CA THR A 95 -6.19 -4.61 1.54
C THR A 95 -5.47 -4.76 0.21
N ILE A 96 -5.15 -6.00 -0.18
CA ILE A 96 -4.64 -6.36 -1.51
C ILE A 96 -5.69 -7.19 -2.21
N VAL A 97 -6.04 -6.82 -3.44
CA VAL A 97 -6.98 -7.52 -4.29
C VAL A 97 -6.38 -7.82 -5.66
N ASN A 98 -6.91 -8.82 -6.35
CA ASN A 98 -6.47 -9.19 -7.70
C ASN A 98 -7.17 -8.39 -8.83
N SER A 99 -8.31 -7.75 -8.54
CA SER A 99 -9.17 -7.08 -9.52
C SER A 99 -9.90 -5.90 -8.89
N LEU A 100 -10.14 -4.86 -9.67
CA LEU A 100 -11.01 -3.73 -9.30
C LEU A 100 -12.47 -3.92 -9.76
N GLU A 101 -12.75 -4.97 -10.51
CA GLU A 101 -14.11 -5.30 -10.96
C GLU A 101 -14.89 -5.93 -9.80
N PRO A 102 -15.99 -5.29 -9.32
CA PRO A 102 -16.70 -5.70 -8.11
C PRO A 102 -17.11 -7.18 -8.07
N ASP A 103 -17.48 -7.75 -9.22
CA ASP A 103 -18.00 -9.13 -9.33
C ASP A 103 -16.91 -10.20 -9.41
N SER A 104 -15.65 -9.82 -9.62
CA SER A 104 -14.51 -10.74 -9.78
C SER A 104 -13.36 -10.48 -8.80
N MET A 105 -13.54 -9.52 -7.90
CA MET A 105 -12.56 -9.14 -6.90
C MET A 105 -12.37 -10.24 -5.85
N GLU A 106 -11.14 -10.71 -5.69
CA GLU A 106 -10.71 -11.57 -4.59
C GLU A 106 -9.71 -10.84 -3.69
N ILE A 107 -9.89 -10.96 -2.38
CA ILE A 107 -8.96 -10.42 -1.38
C ILE A 107 -7.79 -11.40 -1.23
N LEU A 108 -6.60 -10.98 -1.65
CA LEU A 108 -5.35 -11.71 -1.47
C LEU A 108 -4.80 -11.51 -0.05
N VAL A 109 -4.92 -10.28 0.47
CA VAL A 109 -4.43 -9.88 1.79
C VAL A 109 -5.39 -8.87 2.41
N ASP A 110 -5.76 -9.05 3.69
CA ASP A 110 -6.43 -8.02 4.50
C ASP A 110 -5.71 -7.92 5.85
N TRP A 111 -4.88 -6.89 6.00
CA TRP A 111 -4.12 -6.63 7.21
C TRP A 111 -4.70 -5.47 7.96
N ARG A 112 -4.78 -5.61 9.29
CA ARG A 112 -5.22 -4.56 10.19
C ARG A 112 -4.26 -4.44 11.36
N THR A 113 -4.04 -3.22 11.82
CA THR A 113 -3.36 -3.01 13.10
C THR A 113 -4.26 -3.52 14.24
N ALA A 114 -3.70 -4.30 15.17
CA ALA A 114 -4.47 -4.84 16.30
C ALA A 114 -5.02 -3.72 17.22
N ARG A 115 -4.29 -2.61 17.31
CA ARG A 115 -4.62 -1.43 18.12
C ARG A 115 -4.02 -0.16 17.51
N ALA A 116 -4.51 0.99 17.97
CA ALA A 116 -3.86 2.29 17.78
C ALA A 116 -2.38 2.25 18.22
N MET A 117 -1.52 3.05 17.59
CA MET A 117 -0.06 3.07 17.84
C MET A 117 0.61 1.69 17.74
N SER A 118 0.24 0.91 16.72
CA SER A 118 0.87 -0.38 16.46
C SER A 118 1.93 -0.22 15.39
N THR A 119 3.19 -0.53 15.71
CA THR A 119 4.30 -0.57 14.74
C THR A 119 4.13 -1.66 13.67
N ARG A 120 3.20 -2.58 13.91
CA ARG A 120 2.99 -3.80 13.12
C ARG A 120 1.68 -3.72 12.33
N LEU A 121 1.82 -3.89 11.02
CA LEU A 121 0.75 -4.13 10.06
C LEU A 121 1.04 -5.48 9.39
N GLY A 122 0.18 -6.47 9.60
CA GLY A 122 0.41 -7.83 9.08
C GLY A 122 1.45 -8.67 9.86
N PRO A 123 1.92 -9.79 9.31
CA PRO A 123 2.97 -10.64 9.88
C PRO A 123 4.31 -9.91 10.08
N LYS A 124 5.04 -10.27 11.14
CA LYS A 124 6.30 -9.59 11.52
C LYS A 124 7.37 -9.69 10.42
N GLU A 125 7.52 -10.91 9.90
CA GLU A 125 8.48 -11.27 8.86
C GLU A 125 7.94 -11.04 7.44
N GLY A 126 6.74 -10.46 7.31
CA GLY A 126 6.05 -10.34 6.03
C GLY A 126 5.41 -11.64 5.55
N ILE A 127 5.00 -11.64 4.29
CA ILE A 127 4.51 -12.81 3.55
C ILE A 127 5.13 -12.82 2.16
N THR A 128 4.97 -13.94 1.46
CA THR A 128 5.25 -14.05 0.03
C THR A 128 3.95 -14.25 -0.71
N ILE A 129 3.76 -13.52 -1.82
CA ILE A 129 2.65 -13.73 -2.76
C ILE A 129 3.19 -13.98 -4.17
N PRO A 130 2.43 -14.66 -5.05
CA PRO A 130 2.77 -14.72 -6.46
C PRO A 130 2.83 -13.31 -7.06
N GLY A 131 3.85 -13.04 -7.84
CA GLY A 131 3.96 -11.79 -8.60
C GLY A 131 3.00 -11.71 -9.78
N GLY A 132 3.05 -10.59 -10.48
CA GLY A 132 2.05 -10.21 -11.48
C GLY A 132 1.46 -8.83 -11.20
N ALA A 133 0.16 -8.68 -11.47
CA ALA A 133 -0.58 -7.46 -11.21
C ALA A 133 -1.56 -7.65 -10.05
N TRP A 134 -1.57 -6.72 -9.10
CA TRP A 134 -2.49 -6.68 -7.97
C TRP A 134 -2.72 -5.23 -7.54
N TYR A 135 -3.77 -4.99 -6.76
CA TYR A 135 -4.18 -3.65 -6.35
C TYR A 135 -4.13 -3.52 -4.83
N VAL A 136 -3.57 -2.42 -4.34
CA VAL A 136 -3.50 -2.09 -2.90
C VAL A 136 -4.44 -0.96 -2.57
N ILE A 137 -5.10 -1.09 -1.43
CA ILE A 137 -5.93 -0.04 -0.85
C ILE A 137 -5.50 0.15 0.61
N VAL A 138 -5.11 1.38 0.93
CA VAL A 138 -4.66 1.81 2.27
C VAL A 138 -5.74 2.67 2.92
N THR A 139 -6.14 2.30 4.13
CA THR A 139 -7.22 2.98 4.85
C THR A 139 -6.92 3.08 6.33
N ASN A 140 -7.51 4.07 6.98
CA ASN A 140 -7.60 4.12 8.43
C ASN A 140 -9.01 3.74 8.91
N ILE A 141 -9.08 3.22 10.13
CA ILE A 141 -10.32 2.72 10.73
C ILE A 141 -10.84 3.78 11.71
N ILE A 142 -12.04 4.29 11.44
CA ILE A 142 -12.77 5.19 12.34
C ILE A 142 -14.10 4.52 12.67
N SER A 143 -14.26 4.08 13.93
CA SER A 143 -15.40 3.25 14.34
C SER A 143 -15.49 1.98 13.48
N ASP A 144 -16.49 1.91 12.61
CA ASP A 144 -16.85 0.84 11.69
C ASP A 144 -16.58 1.20 10.22
N LYS A 145 -16.12 2.43 9.95
CA LYS A 145 -15.83 2.94 8.62
C LYS A 145 -14.34 2.82 8.29
N PHE A 146 -14.06 2.51 7.02
CA PHE A 146 -12.71 2.57 6.46
C PHE A 146 -12.57 3.84 5.63
N ILE A 147 -11.66 4.72 6.00
CA ILE A 147 -11.44 5.99 5.32
C ILE A 147 -10.16 5.88 4.50
N GLY A 148 -10.22 6.28 3.22
CA GLY A 148 -9.07 6.25 2.32
C GLY A 148 -7.93 7.15 2.80
N ASN A 149 -6.72 6.60 2.87
CA ASN A 149 -5.52 7.37 3.20
C ASN A 149 -4.98 8.12 1.97
N ARG A 150 -4.28 9.22 2.22
CA ARG A 150 -3.38 9.80 1.21
C ARG A 150 -2.18 8.88 1.04
N SER A 151 -1.65 8.75 -0.18
CA SER A 151 -0.49 7.90 -0.44
C SER A 151 0.61 8.63 -1.20
N VAL A 152 1.83 8.11 -1.05
CA VAL A 152 3.01 8.39 -1.87
C VAL A 152 3.53 7.04 -2.35
N ILE A 153 3.89 6.97 -3.64
CA ILE A 153 4.44 5.78 -4.26
C ILE A 153 5.93 6.03 -4.50
N GLU A 154 6.78 5.19 -3.93
CA GLU A 154 8.22 5.21 -4.15
C GLU A 154 8.61 3.98 -4.98
N GLN A 155 8.97 4.23 -6.25
CA GLN A 155 9.36 3.17 -7.20
C GLN A 155 10.80 2.71 -7.03
N ASP A 156 11.61 3.52 -6.35
CA ASP A 156 13.03 3.29 -6.19
C ASP A 156 13.29 2.91 -4.74
N THR A 157 13.71 1.66 -4.53
CA THR A 157 14.13 1.17 -3.21
C THR A 157 15.65 0.99 -3.15
N ASP A 158 16.43 1.79 -3.89
CA ASP A 158 17.85 2.05 -3.58
C ASP A 158 18.07 2.51 -2.11
N THR A 159 16.99 2.86 -1.40
CA THR A 159 16.96 3.16 0.03
C THR A 159 16.97 1.94 0.96
N GLN A 160 16.92 0.69 0.46
CA GLN A 160 17.14 -0.50 1.29
C GLN A 160 18.52 -1.12 1.03
N SER A 161 19.28 -1.26 2.12
CA SER A 161 20.67 -1.72 2.24
C SER A 161 20.99 -3.14 1.73
N SER A 162 20.15 -3.72 0.86
CA SER A 162 20.23 -5.11 0.40
C SER A 162 20.37 -5.29 -1.12
N GLY A 163 20.36 -4.22 -1.92
CA GLY A 163 20.52 -4.34 -3.39
C GLY A 163 19.40 -5.14 -4.07
N ARG A 164 18.20 -5.12 -3.48
CA ARG A 164 17.01 -5.84 -3.98
C ARG A 164 16.10 -4.86 -4.71
N ASN A 165 15.49 -5.33 -5.78
CA ASN A 165 14.48 -4.56 -6.51
C ASN A 165 13.19 -4.49 -5.70
N GLY A 166 12.46 -3.38 -5.77
CA GLY A 166 11.26 -3.20 -4.97
C GLY A 166 10.64 -1.82 -5.08
N PHE A 167 9.50 -1.65 -4.42
CA PHE A 167 8.82 -0.37 -4.25
C PHE A 167 8.23 -0.24 -2.84
N ALA A 168 7.90 0.98 -2.46
CA ALA A 168 7.14 1.27 -1.25
C ALA A 168 5.86 2.06 -1.56
N ILE A 169 4.81 1.73 -0.83
CA ILE A 169 3.59 2.54 -0.74
C ILE A 169 3.56 3.11 0.67
N LEU A 170 3.65 4.42 0.75
CA LEU A 170 3.64 5.17 2.00
C LEU A 170 2.29 5.86 2.13
N SER A 171 1.72 5.94 3.33
CA SER A 171 0.42 6.60 3.47
C SER A 171 0.26 7.40 4.75
N SER A 172 -0.58 8.43 4.68
CA SER A 172 -1.00 9.29 5.78
C SER A 172 -2.53 9.24 5.93
N SER A 173 -2.98 9.04 7.16
CA SER A 173 -4.40 8.91 7.52
C SER A 173 -5.06 10.24 7.93
N GLU A 174 -4.27 11.31 8.03
CA GLU A 174 -4.76 12.62 8.47
C GLU A 174 -4.58 13.64 7.35
N PRO A 175 -5.63 14.36 6.94
CA PRO A 175 -5.52 15.34 5.85
C PRO A 175 -4.65 16.54 6.24
N GLU A 176 -4.57 16.86 7.53
CA GLU A 176 -3.81 17.99 8.07
C GLU A 176 -2.31 17.68 8.28
N PHE A 177 -1.93 16.39 8.39
CA PHE A 177 -0.56 15.98 8.69
C PHE A 177 0.04 15.13 7.57
N SER A 178 1.22 15.49 7.10
CA SER A 178 1.95 14.72 6.10
C SER A 178 2.81 13.62 6.73
N ASP A 179 2.20 12.82 7.60
CA ASP A 179 2.83 11.69 8.28
C ASP A 179 2.71 10.43 7.42
N PHE A 180 3.57 10.30 6.40
CA PHE A 180 3.54 9.18 5.44
C PHE A 180 4.16 7.89 6.00
N HIS A 181 3.99 7.70 7.30
CA HIS A 181 4.35 6.51 8.03
C HIS A 181 3.15 5.78 8.64
N ASP A 182 1.94 6.25 8.37
CA ASP A 182 0.75 5.73 9.02
C ASP A 182 0.46 4.30 8.62
N CYS A 183 0.45 3.98 7.32
CA CYS A 183 0.19 2.63 6.83
C CYS A 183 1.03 2.35 5.58
N ASN A 184 2.12 1.61 5.73
CA ASN A 184 3.12 1.45 4.69
C ASN A 184 3.26 -0.01 4.27
N LEU A 185 3.39 -0.23 2.96
CA LEU A 185 3.71 -1.50 2.34
C LEU A 185 5.06 -1.40 1.65
N TYR A 186 5.89 -2.42 1.88
CA TYR A 186 7.14 -2.61 1.17
C TYR A 186 7.04 -3.91 0.38
N ALA A 187 7.30 -3.83 -0.92
CA ALA A 187 7.37 -4.99 -1.80
C ALA A 187 8.80 -5.12 -2.33
N SER A 188 9.32 -6.35 -2.36
CA SER A 188 10.67 -6.61 -2.86
C SER A 188 10.78 -7.98 -3.51
N TRP A 189 11.75 -8.12 -4.41
CA TRP A 189 12.07 -9.36 -5.10
C TRP A 189 13.56 -9.43 -5.44
N ASP A 190 14.03 -10.65 -5.72
CA ASP A 190 15.41 -10.94 -6.14
C ASP A 190 15.55 -10.91 -7.67
#